data_AF-A0A8H2MFI5-F1
#
_entry.id   AF-A0A8H2MFI5-F1
#
_cell.length_a   1.000
_cell.length_b   1.000
_cell.length_c   1.000
_cell.angle_alpha   90.00
_cell.angle_beta   90.00
_cell.angle_gamma   90.00
#
_symmetry.space_group_name_H-M   'P 1'
#
loop_
_entity.id
_entity.type
_entity.pdbx_description
1 polymer ?
#
loop_
_entity_poly.entity_id
_entity_poly.type
_entity_poly.pdbx_seq_one_letter_code
_entity_poly.pdbx_strand_id
1 'polypeptide(L)'
;MKRRFTLLIAMVMLLTAMATNVFASSAYAQSKDDLDYVTILENLGANFESSEFYTDTNDVNTLSNIKESNINFNNTSNVDIPSDVKGDIVKFNNTSYAVVEDNLINYIDRLSENANDSLERIQNNKKINFTSTMETLDYVKNNLIKNEKYELTNEYDVDDSTVLFKFNYVDDNVEDTFNYINVIIDKKNNELILFHRSGDISDIGLKDNFIDYNDAKSIAIKVFEKIGIESDLNFDRIKTVKTNAMFEKYTGMNVDVGQIKVAYVFKNSIGEIYIDAKTGDCIGGDIYKELGGIIGAPELTYTIESINAAKKGLSKLGYTPIKSKNSQNFRTEVPNILKSGVKAFYSCSHGSTDVISSKKDKDNKDRQFHRNNVPSGNYKFIYLDACNTGKNSDWANAFGIYDGTTSNKAFLGWYESVGQKLSYDFSVQLWKKLDKNISVRNAALKAADAVPEYCPIRFRGNINYNGYK
;
A
#
# COMPACT_ATOMS: atom_id res chain seq x y z
N MET A 1 44.40 -50.65 29.17
CA MET A 1 43.45 -49.73 29.82
C MET A 1 43.69 -48.23 29.56
N LYS A 2 44.93 -47.74 29.36
CA LYS A 2 45.20 -46.29 29.21
C LYS A 2 44.79 -45.62 27.89
N ARG A 3 44.57 -46.36 26.78
CA ARG A 3 44.19 -45.77 25.47
C ARG A 3 42.69 -45.54 25.25
N ARG A 4 41.81 -46.18 26.04
CA ARG A 4 40.35 -46.01 25.90
C ARG A 4 39.80 -44.82 26.71
N PHE A 5 40.54 -44.35 27.72
CA PHE A 5 40.15 -43.18 28.50
C PHE A 5 40.43 -41.84 27.79
N THR A 6 41.46 -41.79 26.94
CA THR A 6 41.82 -40.56 26.22
C THR A 6 40.80 -40.19 25.12
N LEU A 7 40.18 -41.19 24.48
CA LEU A 7 39.14 -40.98 23.48
C LEU A 7 37.80 -40.54 24.11
N LEU A 8 37.48 -41.03 25.31
CA LEU A 8 36.25 -40.63 26.01
C LEU A 8 36.32 -39.19 26.49
N ILE A 9 37.50 -38.74 26.97
CA ILE A 9 37.71 -37.36 27.41
C ILE A 9 37.71 -36.39 26.21
N ALA A 10 38.23 -36.80 25.06
CA ALA A 10 38.18 -35.99 23.83
C ALA A 10 36.75 -35.85 23.28
N MET A 11 35.92 -36.91 23.34
CA MET A 11 34.51 -36.84 22.94
C MET A 11 33.67 -35.97 23.88
N VAL A 12 33.90 -36.03 25.19
CA VAL A 12 33.19 -35.18 26.16
C VAL A 12 33.57 -33.70 26.00
N MET A 13 34.83 -33.38 25.70
CA MET A 13 35.24 -32.01 25.40
C MET A 13 34.66 -31.48 24.08
N LEU A 14 34.52 -32.33 23.06
CA LEU A 14 33.87 -31.94 21.79
C LEU A 14 32.36 -31.69 21.99
N LEU A 15 31.68 -32.50 22.81
CA LEU A 15 30.27 -32.32 23.14
C LEU A 15 30.02 -31.08 24.03
N THR A 16 30.94 -30.73 24.94
CA THR A 16 30.82 -29.48 25.70
C THR A 16 31.12 -28.24 24.84
N ALA A 17 32.05 -28.33 23.88
CA ALA A 17 32.34 -27.22 22.95
C ALA A 17 31.19 -27.00 21.93
N MET A 18 30.48 -28.07 21.53
CA MET A 18 29.27 -27.95 20.70
C MET A 18 28.05 -27.48 21.49
N ALA A 19 27.95 -27.78 22.79
CA ALA A 19 26.87 -27.28 23.64
C ALA A 19 27.04 -25.81 24.04
N THR A 20 28.27 -25.29 24.13
CA THR A 20 28.51 -23.85 24.40
C THR A 20 28.31 -22.95 23.18
N ASN A 21 28.20 -23.52 21.97
CA ASN A 21 27.87 -22.76 20.75
C ASN A 21 26.37 -22.73 20.41
N VAL A 22 25.52 -23.41 21.19
CA VAL A 22 24.05 -23.43 21.00
C VAL A 22 23.31 -22.53 21.99
N PHE A 23 24.01 -21.92 22.94
CA PHE A 23 23.47 -20.90 23.86
C PHE A 23 24.33 -19.63 23.91
N ALA A 24 24.90 -19.24 22.76
CA ALA A 24 25.23 -17.85 22.57
C ALA A 24 23.95 -17.17 22.08
N SER A 25 23.29 -16.45 23.00
CA SER A 25 22.47 -15.31 22.62
C SER A 25 23.17 -14.57 21.48
N SER A 26 22.43 -14.19 20.44
CA SER A 26 22.88 -13.35 19.34
C SER A 26 23.32 -11.97 19.86
N ALA A 27 24.41 -11.93 20.59
CA ALA A 27 25.14 -10.74 20.95
C ALA A 27 26.02 -10.45 19.73
N TYR A 28 25.68 -9.39 19.02
CA TYR A 28 26.51 -8.78 18.00
C TYR A 28 27.95 -8.63 18.53
N ALA A 29 28.84 -9.54 18.14
CA ALA A 29 30.27 -9.35 18.36
C ALA A 29 30.74 -8.27 17.36
N GLN A 30 30.73 -7.02 17.81
CA GLN A 30 31.20 -5.86 17.05
C GLN A 30 32.62 -6.10 16.55
N SER A 31 32.84 -5.97 15.24
CA SER A 31 34.17 -5.93 14.67
C SER A 31 34.81 -4.58 15.00
N LYS A 32 36.14 -4.51 15.04
CA LYS A 32 36.90 -3.29 15.37
C LYS A 32 36.79 -2.20 14.27
N ASP A 33 36.08 -2.48 13.17
CA ASP A 33 35.96 -1.67 11.97
C ASP A 33 34.53 -1.12 11.73
N ASP A 34 33.60 -1.31 12.66
CA ASP A 34 32.24 -0.76 12.55
C ASP A 34 32.23 0.75 12.88
N LEU A 35 31.72 1.58 11.95
CA LEU A 35 31.42 2.99 12.24
C LEU A 35 30.52 3.11 13.48
N ASP A 36 30.84 4.04 14.37
CA ASP A 36 29.96 4.39 15.49
C ASP A 36 28.69 5.11 15.01
N TYR A 37 27.64 5.10 15.85
CA TYR A 37 26.36 5.71 15.47
C TYR A 37 26.49 7.22 15.20
N VAL A 38 27.44 7.90 15.85
CA VAL A 38 27.67 9.34 15.69
C VAL A 38 28.14 9.63 14.27
N THR A 39 29.16 8.90 13.78
CA THR A 39 29.70 9.04 12.43
C THR A 39 28.65 8.69 11.38
N ILE A 40 27.82 7.68 11.64
CA ILE A 40 26.69 7.33 10.76
C ILE A 40 25.69 8.50 10.66
N LEU A 41 25.30 9.08 11.79
CA LEU A 41 24.36 10.20 11.82
C LEU A 41 24.95 11.44 11.14
N GLU A 42 26.22 11.79 11.39
CA GLU A 42 26.90 12.90 10.72
C GLU A 42 26.91 12.75 9.19
N ASN A 43 27.19 11.54 8.70
CA ASN A 43 27.17 11.23 7.26
C ASN A 43 25.77 11.29 6.65
N LEU A 44 24.73 11.06 7.45
CA LEU A 44 23.35 11.29 7.09
C LEU A 44 22.93 12.76 7.28
N GLY A 45 23.84 13.64 7.66
CA GLY A 45 23.60 15.07 7.78
C GLY A 45 23.05 15.54 9.13
N ALA A 46 23.37 14.82 10.20
CA ALA A 46 23.19 15.29 11.57
C ALA A 46 24.23 16.35 11.91
N ASN A 47 23.82 17.45 12.56
CA ASN A 47 24.72 18.51 13.01
C ASN A 47 24.63 18.64 14.53
N PHE A 48 25.54 17.99 15.23
CA PHE A 48 25.64 18.14 16.68
C PHE A 48 26.16 19.55 16.99
N GLU A 49 25.29 20.45 17.48
CA GLU A 49 25.73 21.78 17.92
C GLU A 49 26.88 21.64 18.91
N SER A 50 27.98 22.34 18.64
CA SER A 50 29.25 22.22 19.38
C SER A 50 29.25 22.82 20.78
N SER A 51 28.09 23.02 21.42
CA SER A 51 27.94 23.84 22.62
C SER A 51 27.85 23.08 23.97
N GLU A 52 28.01 21.76 24.01
CA GLU A 52 28.19 21.03 25.29
C GLU A 52 29.44 20.12 25.39
N PHE A 53 30.37 20.20 24.43
CA PHE A 53 31.67 19.52 24.56
C PHE A 53 32.80 20.52 24.81
N TYR A 54 33.01 20.88 26.08
CA TYR A 54 34.28 21.48 26.52
C TYR A 54 34.99 20.54 27.49
N THR A 55 36.10 19.96 27.03
CA THR A 55 37.29 19.88 27.90
C THR A 55 38.48 20.46 27.15
N ASP A 56 39.13 21.36 27.85
CA ASP A 56 40.14 22.30 27.40
C ASP A 56 41.46 21.63 26.94
N THR A 57 42.14 22.36 26.07
CA THR A 57 43.56 22.29 25.68
C THR A 57 44.11 21.09 24.88
N ASN A 58 44.55 21.41 23.66
CA ASN A 58 45.76 20.93 22.99
C ASN A 58 46.16 19.45 23.19
N ASP A 59 45.58 18.54 22.40
CA ASP A 59 46.39 17.44 21.86
C ASP A 59 45.70 16.73 20.69
N VAL A 60 46.52 16.33 19.72
CA VAL A 60 46.14 15.58 18.52
C VAL A 60 45.81 14.14 18.95
N ASN A 61 44.57 13.87 19.40
CA ASN A 61 44.04 12.51 19.66
C ASN A 61 42.52 12.48 19.99
N THR A 62 41.67 13.18 19.22
CA THR A 62 40.23 13.33 19.53
C THR A 62 39.30 12.21 19.04
N LEU A 63 39.80 11.04 18.63
CA LEU A 63 38.96 9.87 18.30
C LEU A 63 38.87 8.83 19.43
N SER A 64 39.70 8.91 20.48
CA SER A 64 39.72 7.92 21.56
C SER A 64 38.92 8.30 22.82
N ASN A 65 38.53 9.57 22.97
CA ASN A 65 37.92 10.06 24.23
C ASN A 65 36.38 10.10 24.22
N ILE A 66 35.71 9.67 23.15
CA ILE A 66 34.24 9.54 23.10
C ILE A 66 33.75 8.32 23.92
N LYS A 67 34.66 7.45 24.37
CA LYS A 67 34.33 6.16 25.00
C LYS A 67 33.79 6.22 26.44
N GLU A 68 33.75 7.35 27.13
CA GLU A 68 33.40 7.37 28.56
C GLU A 68 32.46 8.48 29.06
N SER A 69 31.86 9.30 28.20
CA SER A 69 30.78 10.20 28.66
C SER A 69 29.43 9.49 28.59
N ASN A 70 28.88 9.13 29.76
CA ASN A 70 27.47 8.76 29.91
C ASN A 70 26.58 9.95 29.49
N ILE A 71 26.17 9.97 28.22
CA ILE A 71 25.25 10.98 27.69
C ILE A 71 23.84 10.55 28.08
N ASN A 72 23.26 11.22 29.07
CA ASN A 72 21.91 10.96 29.55
C ASN A 72 21.06 12.23 29.37
N PHE A 73 20.43 12.41 28.21
CA PHE A 73 19.58 13.56 27.91
C PHE A 73 18.11 13.27 28.27
N ASN A 74 17.79 13.33 29.57
CA ASN A 74 16.41 13.26 30.07
C ASN A 74 15.64 14.57 29.88
N ASN A 75 15.37 14.97 28.63
CA ASN A 75 14.42 16.04 28.35
C ASN A 75 13.47 15.63 27.20
N THR A 76 12.51 14.77 27.56
CA THR A 76 11.58 14.01 26.69
C THR A 76 10.28 14.72 26.35
N SER A 77 10.14 16.01 26.61
CA SER A 77 8.84 16.67 26.69
C SER A 77 8.11 16.98 25.36
N ASN A 78 8.59 16.55 24.18
CA ASN A 78 7.92 16.81 22.88
C ASN A 78 8.32 15.83 21.74
N VAL A 79 8.60 14.55 22.03
CA VAL A 79 9.08 13.58 21.03
C VAL A 79 8.06 12.45 20.84
N ASP A 80 7.49 12.31 19.65
CA ASP A 80 6.53 11.24 19.32
C ASP A 80 7.28 9.97 18.87
N ILE A 81 7.68 9.15 19.84
CA ILE A 81 8.40 7.89 19.58
C ILE A 81 7.39 6.75 19.40
N PRO A 82 7.48 5.96 18.31
CA PRO A 82 6.67 4.75 18.18
C PRO A 82 6.84 3.81 19.37
N SER A 83 5.75 3.21 19.85
CA SER A 83 5.75 2.40 21.07
C SER A 83 6.63 1.14 21.02
N ASP A 84 7.00 0.71 19.82
CA ASP A 84 7.86 -0.43 19.51
C ASP A 84 9.35 -0.08 19.48
N VAL A 85 9.71 1.20 19.50
CA VAL A 85 11.10 1.66 19.46
C VAL A 85 11.67 1.76 20.88
N LYS A 86 12.86 1.19 21.07
CA LYS A 86 13.61 1.21 22.35
C LYS A 86 15.00 1.80 22.14
N GLY A 87 15.54 2.41 23.21
CA GLY A 87 16.87 3.00 23.24
C GLY A 87 16.91 4.42 23.79
N ASP A 88 18.10 4.99 23.82
CA ASP A 88 18.36 6.37 24.23
C ASP A 88 18.14 7.34 23.07
N ILE A 89 17.60 8.52 23.38
CA ILE A 89 17.31 9.56 22.39
C ILE A 89 18.56 10.40 22.16
N VAL A 90 19.01 10.49 20.92
CA VAL A 90 20.11 11.34 20.47
C VAL A 90 19.54 12.45 19.59
N LYS A 91 19.48 13.68 20.10
CA LYS A 91 19.08 14.86 19.32
C LYS A 91 20.27 15.39 18.53
N PHE A 92 20.03 15.80 17.29
CA PHE A 92 21.07 16.35 16.43
C PHE A 92 20.62 17.54 15.58
N ASN A 93 19.45 18.10 15.88
CA ASN A 93 18.92 19.41 15.50
C ASN A 93 17.75 19.72 16.49
N ASN A 94 17.06 20.86 16.36
CA ASN A 94 15.96 21.24 17.27
C ASN A 94 14.82 20.21 17.35
N THR A 95 14.44 19.64 16.22
CA THR A 95 13.30 18.72 16.08
C THR A 95 13.71 17.31 15.65
N SER A 96 14.94 17.14 15.18
CA SER A 96 15.44 15.89 14.61
C SER A 96 16.16 15.05 15.65
N TYR A 97 15.87 13.75 15.67
CA TYR A 97 16.45 12.84 16.65
C TYR A 97 16.61 11.43 16.09
N ALA A 98 17.48 10.67 16.74
CA ALA A 98 17.59 9.23 16.58
C ALA A 98 17.31 8.54 17.91
N VAL A 99 16.92 7.27 17.86
CA VAL A 99 16.86 6.39 19.03
C VAL A 99 17.88 5.27 18.83
N VAL A 100 18.78 5.14 19.81
CA VAL A 100 19.94 4.25 19.74
C VAL A 100 19.97 3.32 20.95
N GLU A 101 20.12 2.02 20.72
CA GLU A 101 20.25 0.99 21.76
C GLU A 101 21.50 0.17 21.43
N ASP A 102 22.45 0.03 22.36
CA ASP A 102 23.69 -0.74 22.15
C ASP A 102 24.44 -0.40 20.84
N ASN A 103 24.58 0.90 20.54
CA ASN A 103 25.21 1.44 19.31
C ASN A 103 24.46 1.07 18.00
N LEU A 104 23.23 0.54 18.10
CA LEU A 104 22.33 0.28 16.99
C LEU A 104 21.29 1.38 16.86
N ILE A 105 21.19 1.99 15.68
CA ILE A 105 20.13 2.96 15.38
C ILE A 105 18.83 2.19 15.09
N ASN A 106 17.84 2.36 15.96
CA ASN A 106 16.51 1.76 15.80
C ASN A 106 15.53 2.71 15.11
N TYR A 107 15.75 4.02 15.27
CA TYR A 107 14.86 5.03 14.72
C TYR A 107 15.60 6.32 14.38
N ILE A 108 15.23 6.97 13.29
CA ILE A 108 15.61 8.34 12.94
C ILE A 108 14.33 9.04 12.49
N ASP A 109 14.03 10.18 13.08
CA ASP A 109 12.93 11.04 12.64
C ASP A 109 13.43 12.45 12.26
N ARG A 110 13.05 12.83 11.04
CA ARG A 110 13.15 14.18 10.48
C ARG A 110 11.84 14.64 9.84
N LEU A 111 10.77 13.86 9.94
CA LEU A 111 9.42 14.27 9.50
C LEU A 111 8.89 15.41 10.36
N SER A 112 9.33 15.47 11.62
CA SER A 112 8.98 16.51 12.58
C SER A 112 9.74 17.84 12.38
N GLU A 113 10.63 17.92 11.39
CA GLU A 113 11.37 19.15 11.08
C GLU A 113 10.44 20.27 10.58
N ASN A 114 10.61 21.46 11.16
CA ASN A 114 10.01 22.66 10.59
C ASN A 114 10.83 23.16 9.38
N ALA A 115 10.26 24.08 8.60
CA ALA A 115 10.90 24.58 7.38
C ALA A 115 12.27 25.23 7.62
N ASN A 116 12.51 25.83 8.79
CA ASN A 116 13.80 26.44 9.11
C ASN A 116 14.85 25.36 9.41
N ASP A 117 14.50 24.35 10.22
CA ASP A 117 15.40 23.24 10.54
C ASP A 117 15.76 22.44 9.28
N SER A 118 14.81 22.23 8.36
CA SER A 118 15.08 21.59 7.06
C SER A 118 15.98 22.44 6.15
N LEU A 119 15.78 23.76 6.11
CA LEU A 119 16.63 24.67 5.34
C LEU A 119 18.05 24.72 5.91
N GLU A 120 18.18 24.77 7.24
CA GLU A 120 19.48 24.77 7.92
C GLU A 120 20.25 23.49 7.63
N ARG A 121 19.59 22.34 7.68
CA ARG A 121 20.17 21.04 7.29
C ARG A 121 20.66 21.03 5.84
N ILE A 122 19.82 21.44 4.89
CA ILE A 122 20.17 21.50 3.46
C ILE A 122 21.37 22.44 3.21
N GLN A 123 21.48 23.54 3.96
CA GLN A 123 22.54 24.53 3.79
C GLN A 123 23.85 24.18 4.51
N ASN A 124 23.78 23.47 5.65
CA ASN A 124 24.93 23.20 6.52
C ASN A 124 25.55 21.80 6.32
N ASN A 125 24.88 20.87 5.62
CA ASN A 125 25.45 19.56 5.31
C ASN A 125 26.65 19.65 4.37
N LYS A 126 27.86 19.60 4.95
CA LYS A 126 29.14 19.69 4.21
C LYS A 126 29.96 18.40 4.15
N LYS A 127 29.55 17.31 4.82
CA LYS A 127 30.39 16.10 4.95
C LYS A 127 30.16 15.06 3.85
N ILE A 128 28.92 14.74 3.46
CA ILE A 128 28.60 13.84 2.35
C ILE A 128 27.37 14.35 1.60
N ASN A 129 27.53 14.69 0.31
CA ASN A 129 26.42 14.98 -0.59
C ASN A 129 26.09 13.73 -1.38
N PHE A 130 25.05 12.99 -0.98
CA PHE A 130 24.51 11.93 -1.80
C PHE A 130 23.98 12.51 -3.11
N THR A 131 24.47 11.98 -4.24
CA THR A 131 24.15 12.48 -5.57
C THR A 131 22.86 11.89 -6.12
N SER A 132 22.34 10.84 -5.50
CA SER A 132 21.08 10.21 -5.85
C SER A 132 20.40 9.51 -4.67
N THR A 133 19.08 9.30 -4.78
CA THR A 133 18.28 8.51 -3.83
C THR A 133 18.84 7.11 -3.60
N MET A 134 19.39 6.47 -4.64
CA MET A 134 19.96 5.12 -4.53
C MET A 134 21.28 5.12 -3.76
N GLU A 135 22.10 6.17 -3.88
CA GLU A 135 23.33 6.29 -3.10
C GLU A 135 23.04 6.40 -1.59
N THR A 136 22.00 7.17 -1.23
CA THR A 136 21.49 7.25 0.14
C THR A 136 20.98 5.90 0.62
N LEU A 137 20.23 5.17 -0.21
CA LEU A 137 19.71 3.85 0.13
C LEU A 137 20.84 2.83 0.33
N ASP A 138 21.87 2.85 -0.52
CA ASP A 138 23.03 1.96 -0.40
C ASP A 138 23.82 2.26 0.87
N TYR A 139 23.96 3.55 1.23
CA TYR A 139 24.53 3.94 2.51
C TYR A 139 23.73 3.36 3.68
N VAL A 140 22.39 3.48 3.65
CA VAL A 140 21.51 2.93 4.70
C VAL A 140 21.63 1.41 4.79
N LYS A 141 21.66 0.69 3.68
CA LYS A 141 21.83 -0.77 3.66
C LYS A 141 23.16 -1.19 4.30
N ASN A 142 24.26 -0.54 3.89
CA ASN A 142 25.61 -0.91 4.29
C ASN A 142 25.96 -0.48 5.72
N ASN A 143 25.30 0.55 6.25
CA ASN A 143 25.67 1.13 7.55
C ASN A 143 24.61 0.96 8.65
N LEU A 144 23.31 0.97 8.31
CA LEU A 144 22.23 0.84 9.29
C LEU A 144 21.64 -0.58 9.31
N ILE A 145 21.30 -1.14 8.15
CA ILE A 145 20.64 -2.45 8.08
C ILE A 145 21.62 -3.58 8.41
N LYS A 146 22.77 -3.63 7.72
CA LYS A 146 23.89 -4.57 7.98
C LYS A 146 23.47 -6.04 8.18
N ASN A 147 22.42 -6.48 7.50
CA ASN A 147 21.93 -7.84 7.62
C ASN A 147 21.23 -8.24 6.31
N GLU A 148 21.83 -9.20 5.61
CA GLU A 148 21.37 -9.71 4.31
C GLU A 148 20.01 -10.40 4.38
N LYS A 149 19.55 -10.80 5.58
CA LYS A 149 18.20 -11.35 5.78
C LYS A 149 17.12 -10.31 5.59
N TYR A 150 17.41 -9.01 5.67
CA TYR A 150 16.44 -7.97 5.33
C TYR A 150 16.41 -7.76 3.81
N GLU A 151 15.39 -8.32 3.17
CA GLU A 151 15.17 -8.18 1.73
C GLU A 151 14.22 -7.01 1.44
N LEU A 152 14.49 -6.25 0.37
CA LEU A 152 13.57 -5.23 -0.13
C LEU A 152 12.29 -5.91 -0.64
N THR A 153 11.16 -5.69 0.04
CA THR A 153 9.86 -6.31 -0.31
C THR A 153 8.93 -5.35 -1.03
N ASN A 154 9.02 -4.06 -0.72
CA ASN A 154 8.22 -3.02 -1.37
C ASN A 154 9.00 -1.73 -1.57
N GLU A 155 8.70 -1.08 -2.69
CA GLU A 155 9.11 0.28 -3.03
C GLU A 155 7.88 1.00 -3.54
N TYR A 156 7.61 2.21 -3.03
CA TYR A 156 6.54 3.04 -3.54
C TYR A 156 6.86 4.52 -3.35
N ASP A 157 6.51 5.31 -4.36
CA ASP A 157 6.45 6.77 -4.24
C ASP A 157 5.31 7.13 -3.28
N VAL A 158 5.67 7.76 -2.16
CA VAL A 158 4.69 8.34 -1.23
C VAL A 158 4.04 9.56 -1.89
N ASP A 159 4.86 10.36 -2.57
CA ASP A 159 4.47 11.49 -3.42
C ASP A 159 5.56 11.79 -4.48
N ASP A 160 5.42 12.90 -5.20
CA ASP A 160 6.36 13.30 -6.24
C ASP A 160 7.78 13.57 -5.71
N SER A 161 7.93 13.89 -4.42
CA SER A 161 9.20 14.22 -3.74
C SER A 161 9.72 13.14 -2.81
N THR A 162 8.93 12.14 -2.43
CA THR A 162 9.32 11.17 -1.40
C THR A 162 9.08 9.72 -1.82
N VAL A 163 10.03 8.85 -1.51
CA VAL A 163 9.94 7.40 -1.74
C VAL A 163 10.12 6.64 -0.42
N LEU A 164 9.38 5.56 -0.27
CA LEU A 164 9.49 4.63 0.85
C LEU A 164 9.99 3.26 0.35
N PHE A 165 11.04 2.77 1.01
CA PHE A 165 11.57 1.42 0.84
C PHE A 165 11.27 0.61 2.09
N LYS A 166 10.59 -0.53 1.91
CA LYS A 166 10.27 -1.46 3.00
C LYS A 166 11.08 -2.73 2.83
N PHE A 167 11.82 -3.06 3.88
CA PHE A 167 12.57 -4.28 4.01
C PHE A 167 11.91 -5.17 5.05
N ASN A 168 11.74 -6.46 4.76
CA ASN A 168 11.26 -7.42 5.75
C ASN A 168 12.36 -8.44 6.01
N TYR A 169 12.44 -8.95 7.23
CA TYR A 169 13.33 -10.05 7.56
C TYR A 169 12.83 -11.32 6.86
N VAL A 170 13.73 -12.02 6.18
CA VAL A 170 13.45 -13.24 5.44
C VAL A 170 14.43 -14.30 5.87
N ASP A 171 13.91 -15.41 6.37
CA ASP A 171 14.71 -16.59 6.71
C ASP A 171 14.13 -17.84 6.07
N ASP A 172 14.99 -18.63 5.44
CA ASP A 172 14.61 -19.80 4.64
C ASP A 172 13.40 -19.57 3.73
N ASN A 173 13.33 -18.45 3.00
CA ASN A 173 12.19 -18.07 2.14
C ASN A 173 10.85 -17.82 2.88
N VAL A 174 10.86 -17.68 4.21
CA VAL A 174 9.73 -17.21 5.00
C VAL A 174 9.96 -15.74 5.34
N GLU A 175 9.02 -14.89 4.95
CA GLU A 175 9.07 -13.47 5.25
C GLU A 175 8.36 -13.15 6.56
N ASP A 176 9.01 -12.43 7.46
CA ASP A 176 8.35 -11.85 8.63
C ASP A 176 7.91 -10.42 8.34
N THR A 177 6.64 -10.26 7.98
CA THR A 177 6.03 -8.97 7.66
C THR A 177 5.93 -8.03 8.89
N PHE A 178 6.13 -8.54 10.11
CA PHE A 178 6.13 -7.75 11.36
C PHE A 178 7.53 -7.44 11.90
N ASN A 179 8.57 -8.04 11.32
CA ASN A 179 9.97 -7.69 11.54
C ASN A 179 10.52 -6.99 10.29
N TYR A 180 10.49 -5.65 10.32
CA TYR A 180 10.70 -4.84 9.14
C TYR A 180 11.53 -3.59 9.41
N ILE A 181 12.08 -3.03 8.33
CA ILE A 181 12.74 -1.73 8.30
C ILE A 181 12.05 -0.88 7.23
N ASN A 182 11.57 0.29 7.64
CA ASN A 182 11.11 1.32 6.72
C ASN A 182 12.17 2.40 6.57
N VAL A 183 12.40 2.80 5.31
CA VAL A 183 13.33 3.87 4.95
C VAL A 183 12.58 4.86 4.07
N ILE A 184 12.52 6.13 4.47
CA ILE A 184 11.92 7.21 3.68
C ILE A 184 13.02 8.17 3.23
N ILE A 185 13.08 8.45 1.93
CA ILE A 185 14.07 9.33 1.33
C ILE A 185 13.37 10.46 0.56
N ASP A 186 13.82 11.69 0.75
CA ASP A 186 13.50 12.83 -0.09
C ASP A 186 14.29 12.75 -1.39
N LYS A 187 13.59 12.56 -2.51
CA LYS A 187 14.14 12.45 -3.87
C LYS A 187 14.75 13.74 -4.37
N LYS A 188 14.29 14.90 -3.88
CA LYS A 188 14.78 16.20 -4.34
C LYS A 188 16.18 16.48 -3.80
N ASN A 189 16.41 16.15 -2.53
CA ASN A 189 17.66 16.43 -1.84
C ASN A 189 18.53 15.18 -1.61
N ASN A 190 18.03 13.98 -1.94
CA ASN A 190 18.68 12.69 -1.69
C ASN A 190 18.96 12.43 -0.21
N GLU A 191 18.04 12.81 0.68
CA GLU A 191 18.28 12.77 2.12
C GLU A 191 17.37 11.77 2.81
N LEU A 192 17.93 11.06 3.79
CA LEU A 192 17.15 10.21 4.68
C LEU A 192 16.26 11.07 5.58
N ILE A 193 14.96 10.78 5.54
CA ILE A 193 13.94 11.48 6.33
C ILE A 193 13.46 10.61 7.50
N LEU A 194 13.26 9.32 7.26
CA LEU A 194 12.85 8.37 8.28
C LEU A 194 13.65 7.09 8.14
N PHE A 195 14.13 6.59 9.27
CA PHE A 195 14.54 5.20 9.41
C PHE A 195 13.76 4.61 10.58
N HIS A 196 13.09 3.48 10.39
CA HIS A 196 12.35 2.81 11.45
C HIS A 196 12.56 1.32 11.37
N ARG A 197 13.22 0.76 12.38
CA ARG A 197 13.32 -0.68 12.63
C ARG A 197 12.23 -1.08 13.62
N SER A 198 11.44 -2.07 13.24
CA SER A 198 10.35 -2.62 14.04
C SER A 198 10.47 -4.13 14.12
N GLY A 199 10.13 -4.67 15.29
CA GLY A 199 10.15 -6.10 15.58
C GLY A 199 11.45 -6.54 16.24
N ASP A 200 11.31 -7.30 17.32
CA ASP A 200 12.39 -8.19 17.76
C ASP A 200 12.45 -9.36 16.75
N ILE A 201 13.63 -9.95 16.52
CA ILE A 201 13.77 -11.13 15.65
C ILE A 201 12.80 -12.19 16.15
N SER A 202 11.65 -12.33 15.47
CA SER A 202 10.70 -13.35 15.83
C SER A 202 11.36 -14.67 15.50
N ASP A 203 11.23 -15.63 16.42
CA ASP A 203 11.61 -17.01 16.16
C ASP A 203 10.57 -17.51 15.13
N ILE A 204 10.82 -17.22 13.84
CA ILE A 204 10.00 -17.62 12.71
C ILE A 204 10.02 -19.14 12.72
N GLY A 205 9.05 -19.72 13.42
CA GLY A 205 9.10 -21.12 13.85
C GLY A 205 9.55 -22.02 12.71
N LEU A 206 10.66 -22.72 12.95
CA LEU A 206 11.40 -23.54 12.01
C LEU A 206 10.46 -24.30 11.05
N LYS A 207 10.81 -24.30 9.76
CA LYS A 207 10.11 -24.94 8.64
C LYS A 207 9.78 -26.42 8.83
N ASP A 208 10.36 -27.08 9.83
CA ASP A 208 10.34 -28.52 10.05
C ASP A 208 8.94 -29.15 10.17
N ASN A 209 7.85 -28.35 10.21
CA ASN A 209 6.47 -28.83 10.33
C ASN A 209 5.48 -28.12 9.39
N PHE A 210 5.93 -27.59 8.24
CA PHE A 210 4.97 -27.01 7.29
C PHE A 210 4.29 -28.08 6.44
N ILE A 211 3.01 -27.86 6.13
CA ILE A 211 2.26 -28.68 5.18
C ILE A 211 2.81 -28.54 3.76
N ASP A 212 2.48 -29.48 2.86
CA ASP A 212 2.90 -29.36 1.46
C ASP A 212 2.25 -28.16 0.76
N TYR A 213 3.00 -27.53 -0.14
CA TYR A 213 2.51 -26.40 -0.93
C TYR A 213 1.26 -26.74 -1.75
N ASN A 214 1.18 -27.95 -2.34
CA ASN A 214 0.03 -28.34 -3.16
C ASN A 214 -1.21 -28.61 -2.30
N ASP A 215 -1.02 -29.09 -1.08
CA ASP A 215 -2.10 -29.22 -0.10
C ASP A 215 -2.66 -27.84 0.27
N ALA A 216 -1.76 -26.89 0.62
CA ALA A 216 -2.15 -25.51 0.91
C ALA A 216 -2.88 -24.87 -0.28
N LYS A 217 -2.36 -25.03 -1.51
CA LYS A 217 -2.98 -24.52 -2.73
C LYS A 217 -4.36 -25.14 -2.97
N SER A 218 -4.50 -26.44 -2.76
CA SER A 218 -5.78 -27.14 -2.93
C SER A 218 -6.84 -26.65 -1.95
N ILE A 219 -6.45 -26.36 -0.72
CA ILE A 219 -7.33 -25.78 0.31
C ILE A 219 -7.74 -24.36 -0.12
N ALA A 220 -6.78 -23.53 -0.56
CA ALA A 220 -7.04 -22.19 -1.04
C ALA A 220 -8.03 -22.17 -2.22
N ILE A 221 -7.85 -23.04 -3.22
CA ILE A 221 -8.78 -23.20 -4.35
C ILE A 221 -10.19 -23.54 -3.86
N LYS A 222 -10.34 -24.53 -2.97
CA LYS A 222 -11.66 -24.92 -2.45
C LYS A 222 -12.37 -23.78 -1.73
N VAL A 223 -11.64 -22.93 -1.00
CA VAL A 223 -12.25 -21.75 -0.35
C VAL A 223 -12.69 -20.72 -1.39
N PHE A 224 -11.88 -20.46 -2.42
CA PHE A 224 -12.24 -19.53 -3.49
C PHE A 224 -13.40 -20.04 -4.38
N GLU A 225 -13.47 -21.35 -4.64
CA GLU A 225 -14.61 -21.96 -5.33
C GLU A 225 -15.93 -21.77 -4.58
N LYS A 226 -15.91 -21.89 -3.23
CA LYS A 226 -17.09 -21.64 -2.38
C LYS A 226 -17.62 -20.21 -2.46
N ILE A 227 -16.81 -19.26 -2.90
CA ILE A 227 -17.22 -17.86 -3.12
C ILE A 227 -17.47 -17.53 -4.59
N GLY A 228 -17.46 -18.53 -5.48
CA GLY A 228 -17.77 -18.40 -6.89
C GLY A 228 -16.65 -17.79 -7.73
N ILE A 229 -15.39 -17.99 -7.32
CA ILE A 229 -14.21 -17.43 -7.98
C ILE A 229 -13.39 -18.54 -8.65
N GLU A 230 -12.93 -18.28 -9.89
CA GLU A 230 -12.06 -19.19 -10.65
C GLU A 230 -10.69 -19.42 -9.98
N SER A 231 -10.16 -20.62 -10.18
CA SER A 231 -9.06 -21.24 -9.44
C SER A 231 -7.64 -20.79 -9.81
N ASP A 232 -7.50 -19.70 -10.59
CA ASP A 232 -6.19 -19.19 -11.02
C ASP A 232 -5.54 -18.38 -9.89
N LEU A 233 -4.98 -19.12 -8.92
CA LEU A 233 -4.26 -18.59 -7.76
C LEU A 233 -2.77 -18.53 -8.05
N ASN A 234 -2.22 -17.32 -7.94
CA ASN A 234 -0.79 -17.08 -7.89
C ASN A 234 -0.31 -17.22 -6.45
N PHE A 235 0.78 -17.95 -6.26
CA PHE A 235 1.46 -17.98 -4.97
C PHE A 235 2.28 -16.68 -4.80
N ASP A 236 2.17 -16.06 -3.62
CA ASP A 236 2.95 -14.88 -3.26
C ASP A 236 4.26 -15.30 -2.58
N ARG A 237 4.17 -15.68 -1.30
CA ARG A 237 5.26 -16.20 -0.48
C ARG A 237 4.69 -16.90 0.75
N ILE A 238 5.54 -17.62 1.48
CA ILE A 238 5.24 -17.97 2.88
C ILE A 238 5.62 -16.74 3.72
N LYS A 239 4.68 -16.21 4.51
CA LYS A 239 4.93 -15.01 5.32
C LYS A 239 4.14 -14.99 6.62
N THR A 240 4.56 -14.16 7.58
CA THR A 240 3.76 -13.88 8.77
C THR A 240 2.56 -13.01 8.42
N VAL A 241 1.38 -13.39 8.91
CA VAL A 241 0.12 -12.68 8.71
C VAL A 241 -0.59 -12.49 10.04
N LYS A 242 -1.44 -11.47 10.13
CA LYS A 242 -2.44 -11.37 11.20
C LYS A 242 -3.69 -12.11 10.79
N THR A 243 -4.10 -13.06 11.60
CA THR A 243 -5.33 -13.84 11.39
C THR A 243 -6.57 -12.95 11.37
N ASN A 244 -7.57 -13.32 10.58
CA ASN A 244 -8.83 -12.57 10.49
C ASN A 244 -10.03 -13.46 10.11
N ALA A 245 -11.24 -12.95 10.34
CA ALA A 245 -12.48 -13.70 10.17
C ALA A 245 -13.04 -13.69 8.72
N MET A 246 -12.27 -13.28 7.72
CA MET A 246 -12.79 -12.98 6.37
C MET A 246 -13.50 -14.16 5.71
N PHE A 247 -12.98 -15.38 5.91
CA PHE A 247 -13.48 -16.59 5.26
C PHE A 247 -14.24 -17.56 6.19
N GLU A 248 -14.44 -17.23 7.47
CA GLU A 248 -15.08 -18.12 8.45
C GLU A 248 -16.44 -18.63 8.00
N LYS A 249 -17.27 -17.76 7.40
CA LYS A 249 -18.61 -18.15 6.92
C LYS A 249 -18.58 -19.16 5.77
N TYR A 250 -17.46 -19.29 5.05
CA TYR A 250 -17.29 -20.21 3.93
C TYR A 250 -16.55 -21.49 4.35
N THR A 251 -15.67 -21.37 5.34
CA THR A 251 -14.87 -22.49 5.85
C THR A 251 -15.58 -23.22 6.99
N GLY A 252 -16.44 -22.54 7.74
CA GLY A 252 -17.03 -23.02 8.99
C GLY A 252 -16.04 -23.02 10.16
N MET A 253 -14.85 -22.43 9.98
CA MET A 253 -13.79 -22.41 10.96
C MET A 253 -13.87 -21.15 11.82
N ASN A 254 -13.68 -21.30 13.13
CA ASN A 254 -13.56 -20.18 14.05
C ASN A 254 -12.07 -19.82 14.17
N VAL A 255 -11.71 -18.60 13.78
CA VAL A 255 -10.33 -18.12 13.74
C VAL A 255 -10.12 -17.15 14.90
N ASP A 256 -9.11 -17.40 15.72
CA ASP A 256 -8.70 -16.44 16.74
C ASP A 256 -8.06 -15.22 16.08
N VAL A 257 -8.74 -14.07 16.10
CA VAL A 257 -8.41 -12.89 15.29
C VAL A 257 -7.26 -12.08 15.91
N GLY A 258 -6.34 -11.64 15.05
CA GLY A 258 -5.23 -10.76 15.44
C GLY A 258 -3.96 -11.49 15.89
N GLN A 259 -3.96 -12.82 15.90
CA GLN A 259 -2.76 -13.62 16.13
C GLN A 259 -1.80 -13.49 14.95
N ILE A 260 -0.50 -13.42 15.23
CA ILE A 260 0.54 -13.50 14.21
C ILE A 260 0.85 -14.98 13.95
N LYS A 261 0.72 -15.40 12.70
CA LYS A 261 0.98 -16.78 12.26
C LYS A 261 1.74 -16.83 10.95
N VAL A 262 2.48 -17.91 10.71
CA VAL A 262 3.13 -18.17 9.41
C VAL A 262 2.12 -18.83 8.47
N ALA A 263 1.98 -18.31 7.26
CA ALA A 263 0.98 -18.76 6.29
C ALA A 263 1.53 -18.84 4.86
N TYR A 264 0.98 -19.78 4.08
CA TYR A 264 1.00 -19.69 2.63
C TYR A 264 0.01 -18.63 2.19
N VAL A 265 0.46 -17.65 1.41
CA VAL A 265 -0.41 -16.61 0.86
C VAL A 265 -0.61 -16.83 -0.63
N PHE A 266 -1.86 -17.06 -1.01
CA PHE A 266 -2.30 -17.20 -2.40
C PHE A 266 -3.14 -16.00 -2.80
N LYS A 267 -2.90 -15.45 -3.98
CA LYS A 267 -3.54 -14.24 -4.49
C LYS A 267 -4.06 -14.41 -5.92
N ASN A 268 -5.11 -13.70 -6.26
CA ASN A 268 -5.54 -13.50 -7.66
C ASN A 268 -6.06 -12.06 -7.85
N SER A 269 -6.75 -11.80 -8.96
CA SER A 269 -7.28 -10.47 -9.26
C SER A 269 -8.41 -10.00 -8.31
N ILE A 270 -8.94 -10.88 -7.47
CA ILE A 270 -10.12 -10.64 -6.63
C ILE A 270 -9.77 -10.61 -5.15
N GLY A 271 -8.66 -11.23 -4.72
CA GLY A 271 -8.25 -11.20 -3.33
C GLY A 271 -7.03 -12.05 -3.02
N GLU A 272 -6.82 -12.25 -1.73
CA GLU A 272 -5.79 -13.13 -1.18
C GLU A 272 -6.35 -13.98 -0.04
N ILE A 273 -5.74 -15.15 0.17
CA ILE A 273 -6.12 -16.11 1.21
C ILE A 273 -4.89 -16.63 1.93
N TYR A 274 -5.02 -16.78 3.24
CA TYR A 274 -3.96 -17.20 4.15
C TYR A 274 -4.25 -18.62 4.63
N ILE A 275 -3.37 -19.55 4.28
CA ILE A 275 -3.42 -20.93 4.76
C ILE A 275 -2.32 -21.12 5.80
N ASP A 276 -2.69 -21.47 7.03
CA ASP A 276 -1.75 -21.71 8.12
C ASP A 276 -0.70 -22.73 7.67
N ALA A 277 0.56 -22.34 7.73
CA ALA A 277 1.63 -23.16 7.19
C ALA A 277 1.80 -24.47 7.97
N LYS A 278 1.38 -24.53 9.24
CA LYS A 278 1.51 -25.73 10.09
C LYS A 278 0.25 -26.60 10.06
N THR A 279 -0.93 -26.01 10.05
CA THR A 279 -2.19 -26.78 10.19
C THR A 279 -2.93 -27.00 8.86
N GLY A 280 -2.68 -26.16 7.85
CA GLY A 280 -3.45 -26.14 6.61
C GLY A 280 -4.81 -25.46 6.74
N ASP A 281 -5.10 -24.84 7.88
CA ASP A 281 -6.35 -24.14 8.08
C ASP A 281 -6.40 -22.81 7.32
N CYS A 282 -7.57 -22.44 6.80
CA CYS A 282 -7.78 -21.08 6.31
C CYS A 282 -7.93 -20.14 7.51
N ILE A 283 -6.92 -19.31 7.73
CA ILE A 283 -6.78 -18.41 8.89
C ILE A 283 -7.02 -16.94 8.55
N GLY A 284 -7.48 -16.67 7.34
CA GLY A 284 -7.92 -15.34 6.92
C GLY A 284 -7.59 -15.03 5.47
N GLY A 285 -7.59 -13.74 5.17
CA GLY A 285 -7.20 -13.15 3.88
C GLY A 285 -7.94 -11.85 3.65
N ASP A 286 -8.07 -11.46 2.39
CA ASP A 286 -8.80 -10.26 2.00
C ASP A 286 -9.45 -10.43 0.61
N ILE A 287 -10.50 -9.67 0.34
CA ILE A 287 -11.11 -9.57 -1.00
C ILE A 287 -10.94 -8.13 -1.48
N TYR A 288 -10.09 -7.99 -2.50
CA TYR A 288 -9.80 -6.73 -3.15
C TYR A 288 -11.07 -6.05 -3.67
N LYS A 289 -11.08 -4.73 -3.56
CA LYS A 289 -12.08 -3.87 -4.21
C LYS A 289 -11.86 -3.90 -5.71
N GLU A 290 -12.95 -4.03 -6.47
CA GLU A 290 -12.88 -3.91 -7.92
C GLU A 290 -12.53 -2.47 -8.31
N LEU A 291 -11.93 -2.29 -9.48
CA LEU A 291 -11.42 -0.98 -9.88
C LEU A 291 -12.54 -0.11 -10.46
N GLY A 292 -12.58 1.16 -10.06
CA GLY A 292 -13.50 2.19 -10.56
C GLY A 292 -12.77 3.29 -11.31
N GLY A 293 -13.34 3.75 -12.42
CA GLY A 293 -12.83 4.85 -13.23
C GLY A 293 -13.79 6.03 -13.26
N ILE A 294 -13.27 7.26 -13.19
CA ILE A 294 -14.06 8.49 -13.25
C ILE A 294 -13.38 9.48 -14.19
N ILE A 295 -14.17 10.07 -15.10
CA ILE A 295 -13.75 11.23 -15.89
C ILE A 295 -14.81 12.33 -15.85
N GLY A 296 -14.37 13.58 -15.84
CA GLY A 296 -15.22 14.74 -15.96
C GLY A 296 -14.69 15.76 -16.97
N ALA A 297 -15.62 16.47 -17.60
CA ALA A 297 -15.35 17.56 -18.52
C ALA A 297 -15.20 18.89 -17.75
N PRO A 298 -14.03 19.56 -17.77
CA PRO A 298 -13.82 20.80 -17.00
C PRO A 298 -14.73 21.95 -17.43
N GLU A 299 -15.36 21.86 -18.59
CA GLU A 299 -16.27 22.84 -19.15
C GLU A 299 -17.68 22.83 -18.53
N LEU A 300 -18.05 21.80 -17.76
CA LEU A 300 -19.35 21.76 -17.09
C LEU A 300 -19.25 22.32 -15.66
N THR A 301 -20.26 23.09 -15.26
CA THR A 301 -20.31 23.84 -13.99
C THR A 301 -20.20 22.92 -12.77
N TYR A 302 -20.80 21.74 -12.80
CA TYR A 302 -20.91 20.84 -11.64
C TYR A 302 -19.95 19.64 -11.70
N THR A 303 -18.95 19.67 -12.60
CA THR A 303 -18.09 18.51 -12.83
C THR A 303 -17.35 18.05 -11.58
N ILE A 304 -16.81 18.98 -10.78
CA ILE A 304 -16.03 18.63 -9.58
C ILE A 304 -16.92 17.99 -8.52
N GLU A 305 -18.09 18.55 -8.29
CA GLU A 305 -19.09 18.02 -7.35
C GLU A 305 -19.59 16.65 -7.79
N SER A 306 -19.84 16.49 -9.09
CA SER A 306 -20.22 15.21 -9.71
C SER A 306 -19.13 14.14 -9.56
N ILE A 307 -17.86 14.48 -9.83
CA ILE A 307 -16.71 13.57 -9.60
C ILE A 307 -16.65 13.17 -8.13
N ASN A 308 -16.80 14.12 -7.20
CA ASN A 308 -16.72 13.85 -5.77
C ASN A 308 -17.88 12.98 -5.28
N ALA A 309 -19.09 13.19 -5.80
CA ALA A 309 -20.25 12.34 -5.52
C ALA A 309 -20.04 10.93 -6.08
N ALA A 310 -19.52 10.79 -7.30
CA ALA A 310 -19.21 9.51 -7.91
C ALA A 310 -18.11 8.74 -7.17
N LYS A 311 -17.04 9.41 -6.70
CA LYS A 311 -16.01 8.79 -5.86
C LYS A 311 -16.64 8.13 -4.62
N LYS A 312 -17.46 8.88 -3.88
CA LYS A 312 -18.15 8.39 -2.68
C LYS A 312 -19.11 7.26 -3.01
N GLY A 313 -19.89 7.41 -4.09
CA GLY A 313 -20.85 6.41 -4.55
C GLY A 313 -20.20 5.09 -4.98
N LEU A 314 -19.15 5.15 -5.80
CA LEU A 314 -18.40 3.97 -6.24
C LEU A 314 -17.73 3.26 -5.06
N SER A 315 -17.13 4.01 -4.13
CA SER A 315 -16.57 3.41 -2.91
C SER A 315 -17.62 2.73 -2.04
N LYS A 316 -18.83 3.30 -1.94
CA LYS A 316 -19.97 2.68 -1.24
C LYS A 316 -20.40 1.36 -1.88
N LEU A 317 -20.27 1.25 -3.20
CA LEU A 317 -20.56 0.04 -3.97
C LEU A 317 -19.40 -0.99 -4.00
N GLY A 318 -18.30 -0.68 -3.30
CA GLY A 318 -17.15 -1.58 -3.19
C GLY A 318 -16.10 -1.42 -4.29
N TYR A 319 -16.17 -0.37 -5.11
CA TYR A 319 -15.14 -0.04 -6.09
C TYR A 319 -14.08 0.92 -5.54
N THR A 320 -12.81 0.70 -5.86
CA THR A 320 -11.72 1.65 -5.60
C THR A 320 -11.57 2.60 -6.79
N PRO A 321 -11.83 3.92 -6.65
CA PRO A 321 -11.70 4.89 -7.74
C PRO A 321 -10.21 5.20 -8.05
N ILE A 322 -9.52 4.29 -8.73
CA ILE A 322 -8.06 4.39 -8.96
C ILE A 322 -7.65 5.47 -9.96
N LYS A 323 -8.58 5.95 -10.80
CA LYS A 323 -8.32 7.03 -11.76
C LYS A 323 -9.51 7.97 -11.84
N SER A 324 -9.36 9.15 -11.23
CA SER A 324 -10.33 10.25 -11.32
C SER A 324 -9.68 11.42 -12.02
N LYS A 325 -10.20 11.79 -13.20
CA LYS A 325 -9.64 12.87 -14.03
C LYS A 325 -10.68 13.94 -14.29
N ASN A 326 -10.30 15.20 -14.14
CA ASN A 326 -11.00 16.33 -14.76
C ASN A 326 -10.15 16.74 -15.97
N SER A 327 -10.56 16.39 -17.19
CA SER A 327 -9.67 16.44 -18.35
C SER A 327 -10.38 16.92 -19.61
N GLN A 328 -9.66 17.71 -20.40
CA GLN A 328 -10.10 18.03 -21.76
C GLN A 328 -9.82 16.88 -22.74
N ASN A 329 -8.80 16.05 -22.49
CA ASN A 329 -8.31 15.03 -23.42
C ASN A 329 -8.99 13.66 -23.22
N PHE A 330 -10.27 13.56 -23.60
CA PHE A 330 -11.03 12.32 -23.48
C PHE A 330 -10.47 11.21 -24.38
N ARG A 331 -9.86 11.55 -25.53
CA ARG A 331 -9.31 10.58 -26.48
C ARG A 331 -8.24 9.69 -25.85
N THR A 332 -7.39 10.27 -25.01
CA THR A 332 -6.31 9.54 -24.33
C THR A 332 -6.72 9.08 -22.94
N GLU A 333 -7.39 9.92 -22.15
CA GLU A 333 -7.67 9.61 -20.75
C GLU A 333 -8.73 8.51 -20.58
N VAL A 334 -9.78 8.49 -21.41
CA VAL A 334 -10.82 7.45 -21.28
C VAL A 334 -10.24 6.05 -21.55
N PRO A 335 -9.52 5.79 -22.66
CA PRO A 335 -8.84 4.50 -22.83
C PRO A 335 -7.87 4.16 -21.71
N ASN A 336 -7.09 5.12 -21.20
CA ASN A 336 -6.13 4.89 -20.12
C ASN A 336 -6.82 4.47 -18.81
N ILE A 337 -8.02 4.98 -18.57
CA ILE A 337 -8.87 4.56 -17.45
C ILE A 337 -9.42 3.16 -17.72
N LEU A 338 -10.06 2.94 -18.87
CA LEU A 338 -10.72 1.67 -19.19
C LEU A 338 -9.72 0.50 -19.25
N LYS A 339 -8.54 0.70 -19.84
CA LYS A 339 -7.46 -0.30 -19.92
C LYS A 339 -6.80 -0.63 -18.58
N SER A 340 -7.07 0.14 -17.52
CA SER A 340 -6.57 -0.18 -16.17
C SER A 340 -7.36 -1.29 -15.46
N GLY A 341 -8.31 -1.93 -16.15
CA GLY A 341 -9.06 -3.07 -15.62
C GLY A 341 -10.27 -2.65 -14.77
N VAL A 342 -10.77 -1.42 -14.94
CA VAL A 342 -11.95 -0.94 -14.23
C VAL A 342 -13.19 -1.79 -14.53
N LYS A 343 -13.96 -2.07 -13.48
CA LYS A 343 -15.25 -2.77 -13.53
C LYS A 343 -16.41 -1.79 -13.44
N ALA A 344 -16.18 -0.60 -12.89
CA ALA A 344 -17.14 0.49 -12.92
C ALA A 344 -16.56 1.76 -13.57
N PHE A 345 -17.38 2.50 -14.31
CA PHE A 345 -16.96 3.75 -14.98
C PHE A 345 -18.05 4.82 -14.94
N TYR A 346 -17.67 6.03 -14.53
CA TYR A 346 -18.52 7.22 -14.56
C TYR A 346 -17.91 8.31 -15.45
N SER A 347 -18.74 8.93 -16.30
CA SER A 347 -18.36 10.08 -17.12
C SER A 347 -19.35 11.22 -16.94
N CYS A 348 -18.90 12.38 -16.45
CA CYS A 348 -19.66 13.64 -16.45
C CYS A 348 -19.20 14.50 -17.64
N SER A 349 -19.96 14.52 -18.74
CA SER A 349 -19.45 15.08 -20.00
C SER A 349 -20.55 15.49 -20.98
N HIS A 350 -20.14 16.07 -22.12
CA HIS A 350 -21.03 16.13 -23.28
C HIS A 350 -21.12 14.76 -23.95
N GLY A 351 -22.20 14.55 -24.71
CA GLY A 351 -22.53 13.24 -25.24
C GLY A 351 -23.36 13.26 -26.52
N SER A 352 -23.30 12.13 -27.19
CA SER A 352 -24.18 11.72 -28.28
C SER A 352 -24.33 10.20 -28.27
N THR A 353 -25.02 9.64 -29.26
CA THR A 353 -25.07 8.19 -29.46
C THR A 353 -23.72 7.58 -29.87
N ASP A 354 -22.71 8.39 -30.20
CA ASP A 354 -21.41 7.91 -30.68
C ASP A 354 -20.20 8.38 -29.87
N VAL A 355 -20.29 9.56 -29.26
CA VAL A 355 -19.15 10.26 -28.64
C VAL A 355 -19.51 10.77 -27.26
N ILE A 356 -18.59 10.60 -26.30
CA ILE A 356 -18.49 11.44 -25.10
C ILE A 356 -17.32 12.41 -25.25
N SER A 357 -17.50 13.65 -24.78
CA SER A 357 -16.50 14.70 -24.98
C SER A 357 -16.45 15.75 -23.87
N SER A 358 -15.29 16.39 -23.73
CA SER A 358 -15.12 17.52 -22.80
C SER A 358 -15.84 18.79 -23.24
N LYS A 359 -16.09 18.98 -24.54
CA LYS A 359 -16.81 20.13 -25.08
C LYS A 359 -17.92 19.69 -26.02
N LYS A 360 -19.00 20.48 -26.11
CA LYS A 360 -20.11 20.29 -27.06
C LYS A 360 -19.65 20.42 -28.54
N ASP A 361 -18.58 21.18 -28.75
CA ASP A 361 -18.03 21.55 -30.05
C ASP A 361 -17.02 20.51 -30.55
N LYS A 362 -17.23 19.98 -31.76
CA LYS A 362 -16.75 18.66 -32.21
C LYS A 362 -15.48 18.68 -33.07
N ASP A 363 -14.81 19.82 -33.18
CA ASP A 363 -13.71 19.94 -34.14
C ASP A 363 -12.37 19.43 -33.58
N ASN A 364 -12.23 19.38 -32.26
CA ASN A 364 -11.04 18.84 -31.62
C ASN A 364 -11.19 17.35 -31.31
N LYS A 365 -10.45 16.52 -32.05
CA LYS A 365 -10.46 15.05 -31.90
C LYS A 365 -9.91 14.56 -30.56
N ASP A 366 -8.98 15.29 -29.94
CA ASP A 366 -8.41 14.89 -28.65
C ASP A 366 -9.42 15.02 -27.51
N ARG A 367 -10.47 15.81 -27.73
CA ARG A 367 -11.57 16.00 -26.77
C ARG A 367 -12.65 14.92 -26.86
N GLN A 368 -12.50 13.94 -27.74
CA GLN A 368 -13.57 13.00 -28.08
C GLN A 368 -13.14 11.56 -27.85
N PHE A 369 -14.03 10.80 -27.22
CA PHE A 369 -13.93 9.35 -27.12
C PHE A 369 -15.16 8.70 -27.75
N HIS A 370 -14.93 7.88 -28.77
CA HIS A 370 -15.98 7.19 -29.52
C HIS A 370 -16.30 5.83 -28.89
N ARG A 371 -17.57 5.43 -28.93
CA ARG A 371 -18.02 4.12 -28.39
C ARG A 371 -17.28 2.93 -29.00
N ASN A 372 -16.92 3.01 -30.28
CA ASN A 372 -16.22 1.92 -30.98
C ASN A 372 -14.77 1.75 -30.50
N ASN A 373 -14.27 2.67 -29.67
CA ASN A 373 -12.95 2.60 -29.06
C ASN A 373 -13.00 2.10 -27.61
N VAL A 374 -14.17 1.67 -27.10
CA VAL A 374 -14.27 0.98 -25.80
C VAL A 374 -13.45 -0.30 -25.87
N PRO A 375 -12.38 -0.43 -25.06
CA PRO A 375 -11.57 -1.63 -25.08
C PRO A 375 -12.36 -2.79 -24.45
N SER A 376 -12.06 -4.02 -24.88
CA SER A 376 -12.59 -5.21 -24.25
C SER A 376 -12.31 -5.20 -22.74
N GLY A 377 -13.33 -5.47 -21.95
CA GLY A 377 -13.24 -5.46 -20.49
C GLY A 377 -14.47 -6.10 -19.87
N ASN A 378 -14.33 -6.56 -18.61
CA ASN A 378 -15.45 -7.12 -17.85
C ASN A 378 -16.13 -6.03 -17.02
N TYR A 379 -16.75 -5.07 -17.72
CA TYR A 379 -17.47 -3.97 -17.08
C TYR A 379 -18.76 -4.46 -16.42
N LYS A 380 -19.02 -3.99 -15.21
CA LYS A 380 -20.22 -4.27 -14.41
C LYS A 380 -21.16 -3.07 -14.29
N PHE A 381 -20.64 -1.89 -13.95
CA PHE A 381 -21.47 -0.70 -13.76
C PHE A 381 -20.98 0.50 -14.54
N ILE A 382 -21.76 0.95 -15.53
CA ILE A 382 -21.42 2.09 -16.37
C ILE A 382 -22.47 3.19 -16.20
N TYR A 383 -22.03 4.41 -15.88
CA TYR A 383 -22.88 5.58 -15.91
C TYR A 383 -22.28 6.66 -16.79
N LEU A 384 -22.87 6.86 -17.97
CA LEU A 384 -22.50 7.95 -18.86
C LEU A 384 -23.48 9.12 -18.67
N ASP A 385 -23.13 10.02 -17.76
CA ASP A 385 -23.80 11.28 -17.50
C ASP A 385 -23.47 12.30 -18.60
N ALA A 386 -24.00 12.00 -19.79
CA ALA A 386 -23.80 12.77 -21.01
C ALA A 386 -25.01 12.63 -21.95
N CYS A 387 -25.33 13.67 -22.72
CA CYS A 387 -26.54 13.72 -23.54
C CYS A 387 -26.65 12.54 -24.53
N ASN A 388 -27.85 11.98 -24.70
CA ASN A 388 -28.18 10.93 -25.68
C ASN A 388 -27.39 9.61 -25.56
N THR A 389 -26.61 9.39 -24.50
CA THR A 389 -25.88 8.13 -24.31
C THR A 389 -26.81 6.94 -24.03
N GLY A 390 -28.03 7.21 -23.54
CA GLY A 390 -29.11 6.25 -23.35
C GLY A 390 -30.18 6.26 -24.44
N LYS A 391 -29.98 7.00 -25.55
CA LYS A 391 -30.98 7.11 -26.62
C LYS A 391 -31.30 5.77 -27.27
N ASN A 392 -30.27 4.94 -27.47
CA ASN A 392 -30.36 3.58 -27.99
C ASN A 392 -29.49 2.63 -27.15
N SER A 393 -29.16 1.44 -27.64
CA SER A 393 -28.34 0.45 -26.93
C SER A 393 -26.85 0.54 -27.25
N ASP A 394 -26.41 1.42 -28.14
CA ASP A 394 -25.07 1.35 -28.73
C ASP A 394 -23.95 1.50 -27.69
N TRP A 395 -24.10 2.44 -26.76
CA TRP A 395 -23.15 2.61 -25.65
C TRP A 395 -23.15 1.42 -24.70
N ALA A 396 -24.32 0.94 -24.29
CA ALA A 396 -24.41 -0.23 -23.41
C ALA A 396 -23.77 -1.48 -24.06
N ASN A 397 -24.05 -1.69 -25.34
CA ASN A 397 -23.48 -2.77 -26.15
C ASN A 397 -21.95 -2.66 -26.26
N ALA A 398 -21.41 -1.45 -26.42
CA ALA A 398 -19.96 -1.22 -26.46
C ALA A 398 -19.24 -1.63 -25.16
N PHE A 399 -19.94 -1.56 -24.02
CA PHE A 399 -19.46 -2.06 -22.72
C PHE A 399 -19.85 -3.53 -22.45
N GLY A 400 -20.46 -4.22 -23.42
CA GLY A 400 -20.93 -5.60 -23.25
C GLY A 400 -22.05 -5.74 -22.22
N ILE A 401 -22.96 -4.76 -22.19
CA ILE A 401 -24.15 -4.71 -21.32
C ILE A 401 -25.39 -4.77 -22.22
N TYR A 402 -26.12 -5.87 -22.11
CA TYR A 402 -27.28 -6.16 -22.94
C TYR A 402 -28.51 -6.38 -22.06
N ASP A 403 -29.67 -5.91 -22.53
CA ASP A 403 -30.93 -6.03 -21.80
C ASP A 403 -31.34 -7.49 -21.63
N GLY A 404 -31.68 -7.87 -20.40
CA GLY A 404 -32.21 -9.20 -20.07
C GLY A 404 -31.23 -10.38 -20.17
N THR A 405 -30.05 -10.20 -20.78
CA THR A 405 -29.10 -11.29 -21.05
C THR A 405 -27.79 -11.18 -20.27
N THR A 406 -27.47 -10.02 -19.69
CA THR A 406 -26.26 -9.85 -18.88
C THR A 406 -26.54 -9.97 -17.39
N SER A 407 -25.91 -10.93 -16.71
CA SER A 407 -25.96 -11.05 -15.24
C SER A 407 -25.05 -10.01 -14.60
N ASN A 408 -25.48 -9.43 -13.47
CA ASN A 408 -24.70 -8.49 -12.66
C ASN A 408 -24.09 -7.30 -13.40
N LYS A 409 -24.81 -6.76 -14.40
CA LYS A 409 -24.40 -5.55 -15.13
C LYS A 409 -25.51 -4.50 -15.19
N ALA A 410 -25.12 -3.24 -15.14
CA ALA A 410 -26.02 -2.10 -15.29
C ALA A 410 -25.35 -0.98 -16.09
N PHE A 411 -26.14 -0.36 -16.96
CA PHE A 411 -25.81 0.86 -17.68
C PHE A 411 -26.85 1.93 -17.36
N LEU A 412 -26.38 3.16 -17.12
CA LEU A 412 -27.18 4.37 -17.03
C LEU A 412 -26.71 5.39 -18.07
N GLY A 413 -27.65 6.07 -18.72
CA GLY A 413 -27.39 7.17 -19.64
C GLY A 413 -28.64 7.96 -19.99
N TRP A 414 -28.49 9.14 -20.58
CA TRP A 414 -29.63 10.03 -20.88
C TRP A 414 -30.27 9.69 -22.22
N TYR A 415 -31.59 9.54 -22.27
CA TYR A 415 -32.34 9.27 -23.51
C TYR A 415 -32.21 10.42 -24.53
N GLU A 416 -32.15 11.64 -24.02
CA GLU A 416 -32.10 12.87 -24.79
C GLU A 416 -31.10 13.86 -24.20
N SER A 417 -31.14 15.11 -24.65
CA SER A 417 -30.28 16.16 -24.11
C SER A 417 -30.83 16.68 -22.79
N VAL A 418 -29.97 16.79 -21.79
CA VAL A 418 -30.32 17.29 -20.44
C VAL A 418 -29.48 18.51 -20.08
N GLY A 419 -30.03 19.38 -19.23
CA GLY A 419 -29.30 20.51 -18.66
C GLY A 419 -28.34 20.05 -17.55
N GLN A 420 -27.25 20.79 -17.36
CA GLN A 420 -26.21 20.44 -16.38
C GLN A 420 -26.74 20.38 -14.94
N LYS A 421 -27.61 21.33 -14.56
CA LYS A 421 -28.22 21.35 -13.22
C LYS A 421 -29.08 20.11 -12.95
N LEU A 422 -29.92 19.75 -13.91
CA LEU A 422 -30.78 18.55 -13.83
C LEU A 422 -29.95 17.28 -13.69
N SER A 423 -28.92 17.12 -14.53
CA SER A 423 -28.04 15.95 -14.48
C SER A 423 -27.27 15.87 -13.16
N TYR A 424 -26.83 17.01 -12.62
CA TYR A 424 -26.21 17.10 -11.30
C TYR A 424 -27.18 16.73 -10.17
N ASP A 425 -28.36 17.34 -10.11
CA ASP A 425 -29.36 17.08 -9.05
C ASP A 425 -29.77 15.61 -9.04
N PHE A 426 -30.00 15.03 -10.23
CA PHE A 426 -30.23 13.60 -10.39
C PHE A 426 -29.05 12.77 -9.90
N SER A 427 -27.81 13.10 -10.33
CA SER A 427 -26.61 12.36 -9.93
C SER A 427 -26.41 12.37 -8.42
N VAL A 428 -26.62 13.51 -7.75
CA VAL A 428 -26.56 13.63 -6.29
C VAL A 428 -27.59 12.69 -5.64
N GLN A 429 -28.81 12.65 -6.14
CA GLN A 429 -29.83 11.74 -5.61
C GLN A 429 -29.48 10.29 -5.90
N LEU A 430 -29.02 9.96 -7.11
CA LEU A 430 -28.61 8.61 -7.50
C LEU A 430 -27.52 8.09 -6.56
N TRP A 431 -26.42 8.83 -6.39
CA TRP A 431 -25.31 8.42 -5.53
C TRP A 431 -25.72 8.26 -4.07
N LYS A 432 -26.69 9.05 -3.58
CA LYS A 432 -27.27 8.88 -2.23
C LYS A 432 -28.12 7.62 -2.12
N LYS A 433 -28.89 7.28 -3.17
CA LYS A 433 -29.81 6.15 -3.17
C LYS A 433 -29.15 4.82 -3.48
N LEU A 434 -28.06 4.79 -4.24
CA LEU A 434 -27.31 3.57 -4.54
C LEU A 434 -26.79 2.93 -3.25
N ASP A 435 -27.07 1.63 -3.08
CA ASP A 435 -26.74 0.85 -1.89
C ASP A 435 -26.80 -0.65 -2.23
N LYS A 436 -26.18 -1.51 -1.41
CA LYS A 436 -26.24 -2.97 -1.58
C LYS A 436 -27.67 -3.53 -1.55
N ASN A 437 -28.62 -2.81 -0.96
CA ASN A 437 -30.01 -3.27 -0.78
C ASN A 437 -31.00 -2.77 -1.84
N ILE A 438 -30.55 -2.03 -2.86
CA ILE A 438 -31.44 -1.47 -3.89
C ILE A 438 -30.82 -1.63 -5.28
N SER A 439 -31.63 -2.10 -6.25
CA SER A 439 -31.15 -2.21 -7.62
C SER A 439 -30.80 -0.84 -8.21
N VAL A 440 -29.80 -0.78 -9.11
CA VAL A 440 -29.40 0.44 -9.82
C VAL A 440 -30.60 1.07 -10.52
N ARG A 441 -31.47 0.25 -11.12
CA ARG A 441 -32.72 0.68 -11.74
C ARG A 441 -33.63 1.38 -10.74
N ASN A 442 -33.86 0.78 -9.57
CA ASN A 442 -34.76 1.35 -8.56
C ASN A 442 -34.14 2.59 -7.89
N ALA A 443 -32.82 2.61 -7.69
CA ALA A 443 -32.12 3.80 -7.22
C ALA A 443 -32.24 4.96 -8.22
N ALA A 444 -32.11 4.70 -9.53
CA ALA A 444 -32.31 5.69 -10.57
C ALA A 444 -33.76 6.21 -10.62
N LEU A 445 -34.76 5.33 -10.47
CA LEU A 445 -36.16 5.76 -10.41
C LEU A 445 -36.44 6.63 -9.18
N LYS A 446 -35.94 6.26 -8.00
CA LYS A 446 -36.06 7.08 -6.79
C LYS A 446 -35.27 8.39 -6.88
N ALA A 447 -34.17 8.40 -7.63
CA ALA A 447 -33.40 9.62 -7.87
C ALA A 447 -34.16 10.56 -8.79
N ALA A 448 -34.79 10.03 -9.84
CA ALA A 448 -35.67 10.80 -10.72
C ALA A 448 -36.89 11.36 -9.99
N ASP A 449 -37.52 10.58 -9.12
CA ASP A 449 -38.67 11.02 -8.30
C ASP A 449 -38.31 12.11 -7.28
N ALA A 450 -37.05 12.11 -6.81
CA ALA A 450 -36.54 13.12 -5.88
C ALA A 450 -36.13 14.44 -6.55
N VAL A 451 -36.23 14.54 -7.88
CA VAL A 451 -35.93 15.74 -8.66
C VAL A 451 -37.23 16.22 -9.30
N PRO A 452 -37.63 17.51 -9.12
CA PRO A 452 -38.92 17.99 -9.58
C PRO A 452 -39.02 18.06 -11.12
N GLU A 453 -37.90 18.19 -11.82
CA GLU A 453 -37.85 18.21 -13.27
C GLU A 453 -37.90 16.81 -13.90
N TYR A 454 -38.39 16.75 -15.14
CA TYR A 454 -38.39 15.52 -15.94
C TYR A 454 -36.97 14.97 -16.13
N CYS A 455 -36.73 13.75 -15.65
CA CYS A 455 -35.45 13.06 -15.73
C CYS A 455 -35.48 11.92 -16.78
N PRO A 456 -34.99 12.13 -18.02
CA PRO A 456 -35.02 11.13 -19.08
C PRO A 456 -33.90 10.07 -18.95
N ILE A 457 -33.66 9.57 -17.74
CA ILE A 457 -32.64 8.56 -17.49
C ILE A 457 -33.08 7.20 -18.06
N ARG A 458 -32.14 6.47 -18.67
CA ARG A 458 -32.36 5.12 -19.18
C ARG A 458 -31.47 4.14 -18.48
N PHE A 459 -32.07 3.03 -18.10
CA PHE A 459 -31.42 1.86 -17.55
C PHE A 459 -31.33 0.78 -18.63
N ARG A 460 -30.18 0.09 -18.68
CA ARG A 460 -30.01 -1.18 -19.42
C ARG A 460 -29.25 -2.20 -18.58
N GLY A 461 -29.50 -3.48 -18.84
CA GLY A 461 -28.87 -4.61 -18.12
C GLY A 461 -29.80 -5.32 -17.14
N ASN A 462 -29.24 -5.83 -16.03
CA ASN A 462 -29.98 -6.62 -15.05
C ASN A 462 -30.76 -5.75 -14.06
N ILE A 463 -32.09 -5.79 -14.14
CA ILE A 463 -33.01 -5.00 -13.30
C ILE A 463 -32.87 -5.21 -11.79
N ASN A 464 -32.29 -6.34 -11.38
CA ASN A 464 -32.06 -6.72 -9.98
C ASN A 464 -30.64 -6.40 -9.49
N TYR A 465 -29.73 -6.03 -10.39
CA TYR A 465 -28.36 -5.71 -9.99
C TYR A 465 -28.32 -4.41 -9.19
N ASN A 466 -27.68 -4.45 -8.02
CA ASN A 466 -27.54 -3.35 -7.07
C ASN A 466 -26.30 -2.47 -7.31
N GLY A 467 -25.49 -2.79 -8.31
CA GLY A 467 -24.26 -2.05 -8.59
C GLY A 467 -23.11 -2.41 -7.66
N TYR A 468 -23.30 -3.34 -6.71
CA TYR A 468 -22.25 -3.78 -5.80
C TYR A 468 -21.28 -4.72 -6.53
N LYS A 469 -19.98 -4.68 -6.19
CA LYS A 469 -18.96 -5.56 -6.80
C LYS A 469 -19.27 -7.05 -6.64
#